data_AF-A0A933W0E4-F1
#
_entry.id   AF-A0A933W0E4-F1
#
_cell.length_a   1.000
_cell.length_b   1.000
_cell.length_c   1.000
_cell.angle_alpha   90.00
_cell.angle_beta   90.00
_cell.angle_gamma   90.00
#
_symmetry.space_group_name_H-M   'P 1'
#
loop_
_entity.id
_entity.type
_entity.pdbx_description
1 polymer ?
#
loop_
_entity_poly.entity_id
_entity_poly.type
_entity_poly.pdbx_seq_one_letter_code
_entity_poly.pdbx_strand_id
1 'polypeptide(L)'
;MTKKIVNLGPNDIRANVTAKINKKAVRKLYWTFEADGGNTPLELLGRFDRAGYLGCLDKICLPTDKDGECKHDYFHLSCAGLDKFKVKVSLKPDGSGATVADEFEVWRQIHVSMKYMDSAFVPDLGPVKSEYAKHGTIVQRVTPPGGEKIAHIEKMPKKDWKKYRWAVTKSKQEARVLLVDKIRSETWAETVVPNTQMNATIGDADLAMRSPNFVWDEGGEFCRAKMTGAGFDVDVTQFAKRVGDREIRLEFPEHAPYTQALKDEFKKGPVTLKINVRFGKYPNGFAIESEGFIVIANRGRTGGPKPVGPRQGTMIHEMGHGFGLVRPAYDHYEVADAKPVASPPPNNLYYDRGSGGHCRHGAGGTAPNYKKGQCVMFHEGHSARPHTFCPECAKIVKRANLAAARMPWPST
;
A
#
# COMPACT_ATOMS: atom_id res chain seq x y z
N MET A 1 -5.72 30.22 -12.90
CA MET A 1 -6.07 29.19 -11.90
C MET A 1 -4.94 28.97 -10.90
N THR A 2 -5.19 29.28 -9.64
CA THR A 2 -4.28 29.17 -8.50
C THR A 2 -4.29 27.75 -7.94
N LYS A 3 -3.12 27.12 -7.80
CA LYS A 3 -3.02 25.82 -7.10
C LYS A 3 -3.12 26.02 -5.60
N LYS A 4 -4.04 25.33 -4.94
CA LYS A 4 -4.20 25.34 -3.48
C LYS A 4 -3.92 23.96 -2.92
N ILE A 5 -2.97 23.88 -2.00
CA ILE A 5 -2.66 22.65 -1.29
C ILE A 5 -3.60 22.58 -0.08
N VAL A 6 -4.50 21.60 -0.05
CA VAL A 6 -5.65 21.57 0.88
C VAL A 6 -5.42 20.71 2.13
N ASN A 7 -4.23 20.12 2.29
CA ASN A 7 -4.02 19.10 3.33
C ASN A 7 -2.85 19.34 4.31
N LEU A 8 -2.21 20.51 4.41
CA LEU A 8 -1.10 20.72 5.37
C LEU A 8 -1.56 21.20 6.77
N GLY A 9 -2.86 21.50 6.95
CA GLY A 9 -3.49 21.89 8.22
C GLY A 9 -4.97 22.30 8.10
N PRO A 10 -5.70 22.48 9.21
CA PRO A 10 -7.14 22.81 9.24
C PRO A 10 -7.51 24.14 8.56
N ASN A 11 -6.54 25.01 8.32
CA ASN A 11 -6.74 26.29 7.64
C ASN A 11 -6.50 26.22 6.13
N ASP A 12 -5.94 25.12 5.62
CA ASP A 12 -5.55 25.01 4.21
C ASP A 12 -6.71 24.69 3.28
N ILE A 13 -7.79 24.18 3.87
CA ILE A 13 -9.08 23.97 3.24
C ILE A 13 -9.81 25.30 2.98
N ARG A 14 -9.30 26.44 3.48
CA ARG A 14 -9.91 27.75 3.28
C ARG A 14 -9.24 28.52 2.15
N ALA A 15 -10.06 28.99 1.21
CA ALA A 15 -9.59 29.88 0.15
C ALA A 15 -9.68 31.34 0.60
N ASN A 16 -8.50 31.97 0.72
CA ASN A 16 -8.38 33.41 0.90
C ASN A 16 -8.66 34.10 -0.42
N VAL A 17 -9.78 34.81 -0.52
CA VAL A 17 -10.19 35.55 -1.73
C VAL A 17 -10.18 37.03 -1.44
N THR A 18 -9.83 37.83 -2.44
CA THR A 18 -9.88 39.29 -2.38
C THR A 18 -10.57 39.82 -3.62
N ALA A 19 -11.52 40.74 -3.45
CA ALA A 19 -12.12 41.49 -4.54
C ALA A 19 -11.95 42.99 -4.28
N LYS A 20 -11.65 43.72 -5.35
CA LYS A 20 -11.49 45.18 -5.31
C LYS A 20 -12.41 45.82 -6.33
N ILE A 21 -13.20 46.78 -5.89
CA ILE A 21 -14.00 47.63 -6.76
C ILE A 21 -13.32 48.98 -6.93
N ASN A 22 -13.42 49.56 -8.14
CA ASN A 22 -12.74 50.81 -8.49
C ASN A 22 -13.48 52.05 -7.94
N LYS A 23 -13.96 52.01 -6.69
CA LYS A 23 -14.71 53.08 -6.01
C LYS A 23 -14.39 53.06 -4.51
N LYS A 24 -13.87 54.18 -3.98
CA LYS A 24 -13.68 54.41 -2.53
C LYS A 24 -15.03 54.61 -1.85
N ALA A 25 -15.77 53.53 -1.65
CA ALA A 25 -17.04 53.52 -0.94
C ALA A 25 -17.34 52.11 -0.42
N VAL A 26 -17.94 52.03 0.76
CA VAL A 26 -18.47 50.77 1.31
C VAL A 26 -19.61 50.30 0.42
N ARG A 27 -19.44 49.15 -0.25
CA ARG A 27 -20.45 48.51 -1.10
C ARG A 27 -20.64 47.07 -0.67
N LYS A 28 -21.87 46.56 -0.85
CA LYS A 28 -22.16 45.14 -0.67
C LYS A 28 -21.69 44.37 -1.92
N LEU A 29 -20.88 43.35 -1.70
CA LEU A 29 -20.47 42.38 -2.71
C LEU A 29 -21.21 41.07 -2.48
N TYR A 30 -21.80 40.55 -3.56
CA TYR A 30 -22.48 39.26 -3.61
C TYR A 30 -21.54 38.25 -4.24
N TRP A 31 -21.15 37.26 -3.45
CA TRP A 31 -20.18 36.26 -3.86
C TRP A 31 -20.88 34.95 -4.19
N THR A 32 -20.43 34.30 -5.26
CA THR A 32 -20.92 32.99 -5.70
C THR A 32 -19.73 32.04 -5.79
N PHE A 33 -19.90 30.83 -5.27
CA PHE A 33 -18.90 29.77 -5.35
C PHE A 33 -19.36 28.70 -6.34
N GLU A 34 -18.66 28.57 -7.47
CA GLU A 34 -19.01 27.63 -8.53
C GLU A 34 -18.00 26.49 -8.62
N ALA A 35 -18.49 25.25 -8.55
CA ALA A 35 -17.71 24.05 -8.82
C ALA A 35 -17.71 23.75 -10.33
N ASP A 36 -16.57 23.28 -10.85
CA ASP A 36 -16.48 22.76 -12.21
C ASP A 36 -17.24 21.43 -12.34
N GLY A 37 -17.84 21.16 -13.51
CA GLY A 37 -18.66 19.98 -13.77
C GLY A 37 -17.88 18.65 -13.73
N GLY A 38 -16.55 18.71 -13.81
CA GLY A 38 -15.65 17.55 -13.66
C GLY A 38 -15.20 17.25 -12.22
N ASN A 39 -15.72 17.97 -11.23
CA ASN A 39 -15.37 17.76 -9.83
C ASN A 39 -15.87 16.43 -9.29
N THR A 40 -15.27 16.01 -8.19
CA THR A 40 -15.68 14.79 -7.48
C THR A 40 -17.12 14.94 -6.96
N PRO A 41 -18.04 14.00 -7.26
CA PRO A 41 -19.41 14.08 -6.80
C PRO A 41 -19.52 14.19 -5.27
N LEU A 42 -20.44 15.03 -4.79
CA LEU A 42 -20.58 15.37 -3.37
C LEU A 42 -20.94 14.16 -2.51
N GLU A 43 -21.72 13.23 -3.05
CA GLU A 43 -22.10 11.97 -2.41
C GLU A 43 -20.90 11.06 -2.12
N LEU A 44 -19.78 11.24 -2.83
CA LEU A 44 -18.54 10.50 -2.61
C LEU A 44 -17.62 11.16 -1.56
N LEU A 45 -17.99 12.34 -1.05
CA LEU A 45 -17.23 13.11 -0.07
C LEU A 45 -17.98 13.24 1.25
N GLY A 46 -17.26 13.12 2.36
CA GLY A 46 -17.79 13.41 3.69
C GLY A 46 -18.26 14.87 3.80
N ARG A 47 -19.21 15.16 4.69
CA ARG A 47 -19.75 16.52 4.88
C ARG A 47 -18.65 17.59 5.05
N PHE A 48 -17.59 17.26 5.78
CA PHE A 48 -16.46 18.15 6.04
C PHE A 48 -15.38 18.16 4.96
N ASP A 49 -15.58 17.40 3.88
CA ASP A 49 -14.65 17.24 2.77
C ASP A 49 -15.17 17.90 1.47
N ARG A 50 -16.41 18.41 1.53
CA ARG A 50 -17.10 19.09 0.43
C ARG A 50 -16.74 20.57 0.39
N ALA A 51 -16.67 21.10 -0.83
CA ALA A 51 -16.48 22.53 -1.02
C ALA A 51 -17.78 23.31 -0.76
N GLY A 52 -17.66 24.57 -0.38
CA GLY A 52 -18.79 25.48 -0.18
C GLY A 52 -18.52 26.52 0.90
N TYR A 53 -19.50 27.38 1.17
CA TYR A 53 -19.37 28.35 2.27
C TYR A 53 -19.62 27.66 3.61
N LEU A 54 -18.59 27.57 4.47
CA LEU A 54 -18.64 26.81 5.74
C LEU A 54 -19.26 25.39 5.56
N GLY A 55 -19.19 24.83 4.34
CA GLY A 55 -19.77 23.54 3.96
C GLY A 55 -21.26 23.52 3.57
N CYS A 56 -22.00 24.64 3.47
CA CYS A 56 -23.47 24.61 3.28
C CYS A 56 -24.15 25.73 2.44
N LEU A 57 -23.52 26.84 2.01
CA LEU A 57 -24.21 27.91 1.25
C LEU A 57 -23.59 28.20 -0.14
N ASP A 58 -24.44 28.56 -1.11
CA ASP A 58 -24.06 28.88 -2.50
C ASP A 58 -23.71 30.36 -2.72
N LYS A 59 -24.14 31.24 -1.80
CA LYS A 59 -23.94 32.70 -1.88
C LYS A 59 -23.66 33.31 -0.52
N ILE A 60 -22.80 34.33 -0.49
CA ILE A 60 -22.61 35.21 0.68
C ILE A 60 -22.61 36.68 0.25
N CYS A 61 -23.09 37.55 1.13
CA CYS A 61 -23.00 39.01 1.00
C CYS A 61 -22.03 39.57 2.05
N LEU A 62 -21.00 40.29 1.59
CA LEU A 62 -20.04 40.98 2.47
C LEU A 62 -19.83 42.43 2.02
N PRO A 63 -19.70 43.38 2.95
CA PRO A 63 -19.33 44.75 2.61
C PRO A 63 -17.84 44.85 2.25
N THR A 64 -17.49 45.78 1.37
CA THR A 64 -16.12 46.26 1.21
C THR A 64 -15.73 47.19 2.36
N ASP A 65 -14.43 47.38 2.56
CA ASP A 65 -13.90 48.47 3.36
C ASP A 65 -14.06 49.84 2.65
N LYS A 66 -13.50 50.88 3.28
CA LYS A 66 -13.51 52.26 2.79
C LYS A 66 -12.74 52.44 1.47
N ASP A 67 -11.81 51.55 1.17
CA ASP A 67 -10.96 51.58 -0.02
C ASP A 67 -11.55 50.75 -1.17
N GLY A 68 -12.72 50.14 -0.95
CA GLY A 68 -13.42 49.32 -1.94
C GLY A 68 -12.88 47.90 -2.03
N GLU A 69 -12.18 47.40 -1.01
CA GLU A 69 -11.63 46.05 -0.96
C GLU A 69 -12.44 45.16 0.00
N CYS A 70 -12.61 43.89 -0.34
CA CYS A 70 -13.20 42.89 0.54
C CYS A 70 -12.34 41.62 0.48
N LYS A 71 -11.81 41.22 1.62
CA LYS A 71 -10.96 40.04 1.79
C LYS A 71 -11.54 39.12 2.85
N HIS A 72 -11.63 37.83 2.56
CA HIS A 72 -12.12 36.82 3.51
C HIS A 72 -11.62 35.41 3.16
N ASP A 73 -11.79 34.47 4.09
CA ASP A 73 -11.35 33.07 3.99
C ASP A 73 -12.51 32.06 4.11
N TYR A 74 -13.76 32.52 4.03
CA TYR A 74 -14.92 31.68 4.32
C TYR A 74 -15.23 30.56 3.32
N PHE A 75 -14.57 30.54 2.17
CA PHE A 75 -14.76 29.48 1.18
C PHE A 75 -13.98 28.24 1.55
N HIS A 76 -14.70 27.15 1.75
CA HIS A 76 -14.14 25.83 1.96
C HIS A 76 -13.91 25.15 0.60
N LEU A 77 -12.71 24.65 0.35
CA LEU A 77 -12.36 23.83 -0.82
C LEU A 77 -12.61 22.35 -0.50
N SER A 78 -12.87 21.54 -1.53
CA SER A 78 -12.98 20.09 -1.32
C SER A 78 -11.61 19.50 -1.02
N CYS A 79 -11.57 18.34 -0.35
CA CYS A 79 -10.31 17.62 -0.15
C CYS A 79 -9.86 16.83 -1.39
N ALA A 80 -10.66 16.76 -2.44
CA ALA A 80 -10.40 15.91 -3.58
C ALA A 80 -9.45 16.58 -4.57
N GLY A 81 -8.38 15.87 -4.94
CA GLY A 81 -7.37 16.40 -5.85
C GLY A 81 -7.95 16.70 -7.23
N LEU A 82 -7.48 17.75 -7.88
CA LEU A 82 -7.90 18.28 -9.18
C LEU A 82 -9.33 18.84 -9.24
N ASP A 83 -10.06 18.92 -8.13
CA ASP A 83 -11.31 19.65 -8.11
C ASP A 83 -11.04 21.15 -8.34
N LYS A 84 -11.87 21.79 -9.16
CA LYS A 84 -11.73 23.17 -9.60
C LYS A 84 -12.91 24.02 -9.16
N PHE A 85 -12.61 25.25 -8.75
CA PHE A 85 -13.61 26.18 -8.23
C PHE A 85 -13.38 27.57 -8.77
N LYS A 86 -14.47 28.30 -9.02
CA LYS A 86 -14.46 29.72 -9.37
C LYS A 86 -15.19 30.51 -8.31
N VAL A 87 -14.56 31.55 -7.81
CA VAL A 87 -15.20 32.51 -6.93
C VAL A 87 -15.56 33.73 -7.75
N LYS A 88 -16.85 33.98 -7.89
CA LYS A 88 -17.37 35.15 -8.59
C LYS A 88 -17.89 36.17 -7.63
N VAL A 89 -17.84 37.44 -8.03
CA VAL A 89 -18.31 38.57 -7.26
C VAL A 89 -19.17 39.49 -8.13
N SER A 90 -20.31 39.93 -7.61
CA SER A 90 -21.21 40.90 -8.25
C SER A 90 -21.59 42.01 -7.27
N LEU A 91 -21.91 43.19 -7.81
CA LEU A 91 -22.54 44.28 -7.06
C LEU A 91 -24.06 44.09 -6.90
N LYS A 92 -24.63 43.10 -7.60
CA LYS A 92 -26.07 42.87 -7.65
C LYS A 92 -26.44 41.56 -6.94
N PRO A 93 -27.58 41.51 -6.21
CA PRO A 93 -28.02 40.30 -5.49
C PRO A 93 -28.29 39.08 -6.39
N ASP A 94 -28.75 39.33 -7.61
CA ASP A 94 -29.05 38.31 -8.60
C ASP A 94 -27.78 37.65 -9.17
N GLY A 95 -26.60 38.24 -8.95
CA GLY A 95 -25.33 37.80 -9.52
C GLY A 95 -25.10 38.28 -10.96
N SER A 96 -25.99 39.10 -11.54
CA SER A 96 -25.79 39.59 -12.91
C SER A 96 -24.55 40.49 -12.99
N GLY A 97 -23.77 40.34 -14.06
CA GLY A 97 -22.50 41.05 -14.22
C GLY A 97 -21.39 40.59 -13.26
N ALA A 98 -21.48 39.37 -12.71
CA ALA A 98 -20.42 38.82 -11.86
C ALA A 98 -19.09 38.72 -12.62
N THR A 99 -18.00 39.07 -11.95
CA THR A 99 -16.63 38.86 -12.42
C THR A 99 -15.96 37.76 -11.61
N VAL A 100 -14.99 37.06 -12.20
CA VAL A 100 -14.20 36.05 -11.49
C VAL A 100 -13.18 36.77 -10.62
N ALA A 101 -13.28 36.59 -9.30
CA ALA A 101 -12.32 37.12 -8.34
C ALA A 101 -11.11 36.20 -8.19
N ASP A 102 -11.33 34.88 -8.14
CA ASP A 102 -10.25 33.88 -8.09
C ASP A 102 -10.72 32.53 -8.68
N GLU A 103 -9.76 31.71 -9.05
CA GLU A 103 -9.96 30.34 -9.52
C GLU A 103 -9.00 29.41 -8.80
N PHE A 104 -9.52 28.31 -8.26
CA PHE A 104 -8.76 27.34 -7.48
C PHE A 104 -8.73 25.99 -8.17
N GLU A 105 -7.57 25.34 -8.11
CA GLU A 105 -7.43 23.90 -8.35
C GLU A 105 -6.87 23.26 -7.08
N VAL A 106 -7.58 22.25 -6.57
CA VAL A 106 -7.20 21.54 -5.36
C VAL A 106 -6.04 20.60 -5.66
N TRP A 107 -4.98 20.75 -4.89
CA TRP A 107 -3.86 19.82 -4.82
C TRP A 107 -3.69 19.35 -3.39
N ARG A 108 -3.02 18.21 -3.26
CA ARG A 108 -2.62 17.65 -1.97
C ARG A 108 -1.12 17.44 -1.99
N GLN A 109 -0.51 17.35 -0.82
CA GLN A 109 0.91 17.10 -0.69
C GLN A 109 1.18 15.96 0.29
N ILE A 110 2.04 15.05 -0.12
CA ILE A 110 2.60 14.02 0.73
C ILE A 110 4.12 14.11 0.73
N HIS A 111 4.69 13.81 1.89
CA HIS A 111 6.11 13.81 2.11
C HIS A 111 6.66 12.39 2.03
N VAL A 112 7.88 12.22 1.52
CA VAL A 112 8.59 10.95 1.52
C VAL A 112 9.93 11.15 2.20
N SER A 113 10.16 10.43 3.31
CA SER A 113 11.47 10.33 3.94
C SER A 113 12.03 8.94 3.70
N MET A 114 13.35 8.83 3.62
CA MET A 114 14.01 7.57 3.31
C MET A 114 15.17 7.32 4.25
N LYS A 115 15.30 6.09 4.75
CA LYS A 115 16.56 5.55 5.27
C LYS A 115 17.09 4.50 4.31
N TYR A 116 18.40 4.47 4.08
CA TYR A 116 18.99 3.54 3.13
C TYR A 116 20.38 3.10 3.52
N MET A 117 20.78 1.94 3.02
CA MET A 117 22.15 1.42 3.19
C MET A 117 23.17 2.10 2.27
N ASP A 118 22.78 2.41 1.03
CA ASP A 118 23.63 2.99 -0.02
C ASP A 118 22.79 3.96 -0.88
N SER A 119 23.36 5.13 -1.19
CA SER A 119 22.70 6.14 -2.03
C SER A 119 22.44 5.65 -3.44
N ALA A 120 23.23 4.71 -3.96
CA ALA A 120 23.01 4.09 -5.27
C ALA A 120 21.68 3.33 -5.36
N PHE A 121 21.12 2.92 -4.22
CA PHE A 121 19.82 2.26 -4.18
C PHE A 121 18.64 3.22 -4.01
N VAL A 122 18.86 4.51 -3.77
CA VAL A 122 17.78 5.48 -3.68
C VAL A 122 17.03 5.53 -5.02
N PRO A 123 15.74 5.17 -5.07
CA PRO A 123 15.01 5.18 -6.33
C PRO A 123 14.72 6.62 -6.77
N ASP A 124 14.72 6.85 -8.08
CA ASP A 124 14.14 8.07 -8.65
C ASP A 124 12.64 8.10 -8.30
N LEU A 125 12.20 9.24 -7.76
CA LEU A 125 10.81 9.50 -7.42
C LEU A 125 10.01 10.01 -8.61
N GLY A 126 10.61 10.27 -9.77
CA GLY A 126 9.94 10.74 -10.99
C GLY A 126 8.67 9.96 -11.31
N PRO A 127 8.73 8.63 -11.53
CA PRO A 127 7.53 7.83 -11.82
C PRO A 127 6.47 7.86 -10.73
N VAL A 128 6.87 7.90 -9.46
CA VAL A 128 5.93 8.00 -8.32
C VAL A 128 5.25 9.37 -8.32
N LYS A 129 6.02 10.44 -8.48
CA LYS A 129 5.50 11.82 -8.60
C LYS A 129 4.53 11.92 -9.77
N SER A 130 4.89 11.38 -10.93
CA SER A 130 4.06 11.39 -12.14
C SER A 130 2.75 10.66 -11.92
N GLU A 131 2.75 9.50 -11.26
CA GLU A 131 1.51 8.76 -11.00
C GLU A 131 0.59 9.51 -10.03
N TYR A 132 1.11 10.02 -8.91
CA TYR A 132 0.30 10.75 -7.94
C TYR A 132 -0.17 12.12 -8.45
N ALA A 133 0.60 12.77 -9.33
CA ALA A 133 0.23 14.05 -9.94
C ALA A 133 -1.03 13.93 -10.82
N LYS A 134 -1.26 12.77 -11.48
CA LYS A 134 -2.50 12.50 -12.23
C LYS A 134 -3.75 12.57 -11.37
N HIS A 135 -3.59 12.47 -10.05
CA HIS A 135 -4.67 12.47 -9.07
C HIS A 135 -4.61 13.72 -8.16
N GLY A 136 -3.91 14.78 -8.57
CA GLY A 136 -3.83 16.03 -7.82
C GLY A 136 -3.05 15.90 -6.50
N THR A 137 -2.01 15.07 -6.48
CA THR A 137 -1.13 14.89 -5.32
C THR A 137 0.33 15.17 -5.70
N ILE A 138 0.97 16.04 -4.93
CA ILE A 138 2.38 16.37 -4.99
C ILE A 138 3.12 15.43 -4.05
N VAL A 139 4.14 14.74 -4.56
CA VAL A 139 5.04 13.91 -3.75
C VAL A 139 6.35 14.64 -3.55
N GLN A 140 6.66 15.03 -2.33
CA GLN A 140 7.86 15.79 -2.00
C GLN A 140 8.78 14.98 -1.08
N ARG A 141 10.04 14.85 -1.46
CA ARG A 141 11.04 14.26 -0.56
C ARG A 141 11.38 15.22 0.58
N VAL A 142 11.50 14.72 1.80
CA VAL A 142 11.89 15.52 2.98
C VAL A 142 13.25 15.06 3.53
N THR A 143 14.03 16.04 4.03
CA THR A 143 15.42 15.95 4.52
C THR A 143 16.45 15.56 3.43
N PRO A 144 17.76 15.89 3.56
CA PRO A 144 18.61 16.22 2.40
C PRO A 144 18.66 15.08 1.38
N PRO A 145 18.95 15.38 0.10
CA PRO A 145 18.82 14.44 -1.00
C PRO A 145 19.58 13.16 -0.68
N GLY A 146 18.83 12.13 -0.28
CA GLY A 146 19.39 10.96 0.35
C GLY A 146 19.35 11.08 1.87
N GLY A 147 18.18 10.83 2.48
CA GLY A 147 18.00 10.65 3.91
C GLY A 147 18.97 9.69 4.64
N GLU A 148 18.70 9.38 5.90
CA GLU A 148 19.75 8.88 6.80
C GLU A 148 20.32 7.51 6.35
N LYS A 149 21.64 7.45 6.17
CA LYS A 149 22.34 6.19 5.89
C LYS A 149 22.25 5.28 7.11
N ILE A 150 21.83 4.05 6.91
CA ILE A 150 21.84 2.99 7.94
C ILE A 150 23.02 2.06 7.74
N ALA A 151 23.38 1.29 8.78
CA ALA A 151 24.33 0.19 8.66
C ALA A 151 23.90 -0.77 7.53
N HIS A 152 24.86 -1.46 6.91
CA HIS A 152 24.55 -2.49 5.92
C HIS A 152 23.74 -3.61 6.59
N ILE A 153 22.52 -3.86 6.11
CA ILE A 153 21.65 -4.93 6.61
C ILE A 153 21.43 -5.92 5.47
N GLU A 154 22.22 -6.99 5.47
CA GLU A 154 22.18 -8.02 4.43
C GLU A 154 20.82 -8.74 4.39
N LYS A 155 20.25 -9.05 5.55
CA LYS A 155 18.96 -9.75 5.71
C LYS A 155 18.20 -9.18 6.90
N MET A 156 16.90 -8.95 6.74
CA MET A 156 16.09 -8.35 7.80
C MET A 156 14.75 -9.09 7.99
N PRO A 157 14.57 -9.87 9.07
CA PRO A 157 13.31 -10.53 9.36
C PRO A 157 12.27 -9.54 9.89
N LYS A 158 10.98 -9.87 9.70
CA LYS A 158 9.82 -9.01 10.03
C LYS A 158 9.85 -8.40 11.44
N LYS A 159 10.31 -9.18 12.42
CA LYS A 159 10.39 -8.78 13.82
C LYS A 159 11.39 -7.65 14.10
N ASP A 160 12.42 -7.48 13.27
CA ASP A 160 13.52 -6.55 13.54
C ASP A 160 13.32 -5.16 12.94
N TRP A 161 12.24 -4.94 12.20
CA TRP A 161 12.03 -3.69 11.46
C TRP A 161 11.76 -2.48 12.35
N LYS A 162 11.17 -2.72 13.53
CA LYS A 162 10.77 -1.66 14.47
C LYS A 162 11.96 -0.84 14.99
N LYS A 163 13.16 -1.43 15.09
CA LYS A 163 14.35 -0.74 15.61
C LYS A 163 14.91 0.35 14.69
N TYR A 164 14.49 0.36 13.42
CA TYR A 164 14.91 1.37 12.45
C TYR A 164 13.87 2.46 12.23
N ARG A 165 12.86 2.53 13.09
CA ARG A 165 11.88 3.61 13.10
C ARG A 165 12.56 4.96 13.34
N TRP A 166 12.08 5.98 12.64
CA TRP A 166 12.41 7.37 12.95
C TRP A 166 11.15 8.22 13.13
N ALA A 167 11.32 9.33 13.85
CA ALA A 167 10.28 10.31 14.06
C ALA A 167 9.86 10.93 12.72
N VAL A 168 8.57 11.28 12.60
CA VAL A 168 8.07 11.98 11.43
C VAL A 168 8.68 13.38 11.41
N THR A 169 9.26 13.77 10.29
CA THR A 169 9.97 15.05 10.14
C THR A 169 9.07 16.17 9.65
N LYS A 170 8.01 15.84 8.89
CA LYS A 170 7.01 16.80 8.41
C LYS A 170 5.60 16.23 8.47
N SER A 171 4.72 16.94 9.18
CA SER A 171 3.27 16.73 9.27
C SER A 171 2.86 15.27 9.57
N LYS A 172 1.56 14.94 9.52
CA LYS A 172 1.10 13.54 9.58
C LYS A 172 1.06 12.90 8.18
N GLN A 173 1.61 13.57 7.16
CA GLN A 173 1.54 13.14 5.76
C GLN A 173 2.86 12.61 5.20
N GLU A 174 3.66 11.93 6.03
CA GLU A 174 4.98 11.42 5.63
C GLU A 174 4.98 9.90 5.42
N ALA A 175 5.24 9.47 4.19
CA ALA A 175 5.59 8.10 3.85
C ALA A 175 7.06 7.85 4.21
N ARG A 176 7.31 6.97 5.18
CA ARG A 176 8.66 6.63 5.62
C ARG A 176 9.12 5.35 4.95
N VAL A 177 10.18 5.44 4.13
CA VAL A 177 10.66 4.32 3.30
C VAL A 177 12.03 3.84 3.79
N LEU A 178 12.11 2.58 4.18
CA LEU A 178 13.34 1.91 4.59
C LEU A 178 13.85 1.02 3.46
N LEU A 179 15.01 1.36 2.90
CA LEU A 179 15.67 0.56 1.87
C LEU A 179 16.68 -0.39 2.52
N VAL A 180 16.46 -1.70 2.35
CA VAL A 180 17.29 -2.78 2.91
C VAL A 180 17.91 -3.62 1.79
N ASP A 181 18.93 -4.43 2.09
CA ASP A 181 19.57 -5.26 1.05
C ASP A 181 18.59 -6.33 0.57
N LYS A 182 18.18 -7.23 1.47
CA LYS A 182 17.20 -8.28 1.20
C LYS A 182 16.14 -8.34 2.29
N ILE A 183 14.90 -8.59 1.88
CA ILE A 183 13.84 -9.02 2.77
C ILE A 183 13.73 -10.53 2.67
N ARG A 184 13.69 -11.19 3.83
CA ARG A 184 13.49 -12.64 3.95
C ARG A 184 12.38 -12.89 4.95
N SER A 185 11.34 -13.60 4.49
CA SER A 185 10.33 -14.18 5.36
C SER A 185 10.49 -15.68 5.31
N GLU A 186 10.43 -16.32 6.46
CA GLU A 186 10.58 -17.76 6.58
C GLU A 186 9.26 -18.34 7.05
N THR A 187 8.90 -19.50 6.51
CA THR A 187 7.77 -20.28 7.01
C THR A 187 8.16 -21.74 7.07
N TRP A 188 7.60 -22.41 8.06
CA TRP A 188 7.65 -23.85 8.19
C TRP A 188 6.33 -24.41 7.67
N ALA A 189 6.40 -25.38 6.78
CA ALA A 189 5.22 -26.10 6.29
C ALA A 189 5.35 -27.56 6.70
N GLU A 190 4.37 -28.02 7.46
CA GLU A 190 4.27 -29.42 7.84
C GLU A 190 3.46 -30.17 6.78
N THR A 191 4.00 -31.30 6.33
CA THR A 191 3.30 -32.28 5.52
C THR A 191 3.40 -33.66 6.15
N VAL A 192 2.39 -34.48 5.90
CA VAL A 192 2.28 -35.85 6.38
C VAL A 192 2.12 -36.73 5.15
N VAL A 193 3.14 -37.54 4.87
CA VAL A 193 3.19 -38.39 3.68
C VAL A 193 3.15 -39.85 4.11
N PRO A 194 2.19 -40.65 3.63
CA PRO A 194 2.26 -42.10 3.75
C PRO A 194 3.49 -42.57 2.96
N ASN A 195 4.45 -43.18 3.63
CA ASN A 195 5.66 -43.70 3.00
C ASN A 195 5.68 -45.22 3.09
N THR A 196 6.00 -45.89 1.99
CA THR A 196 6.12 -47.35 1.92
C THR A 196 7.54 -47.82 1.61
N GLN A 197 8.49 -46.89 1.47
CA GLN A 197 9.84 -47.19 1.00
C GLN A 197 10.89 -46.54 1.88
N MET A 198 12.03 -47.22 2.03
CA MET A 198 13.21 -46.67 2.71
C MET A 198 13.66 -45.37 2.03
N ASN A 199 13.82 -45.37 0.70
CA ASN A 199 14.25 -44.19 -0.04
C ASN A 199 13.06 -43.52 -0.71
N ALA A 200 12.51 -42.50 -0.07
CA ALA A 200 11.40 -41.72 -0.62
C ALA A 200 11.92 -40.43 -1.25
N THR A 201 11.38 -40.08 -2.42
CA THR A 201 11.51 -38.73 -2.98
C THR A 201 10.17 -38.02 -2.75
N ILE A 202 10.21 -36.92 -2.01
CA ILE A 202 9.07 -36.07 -1.73
C ILE A 202 9.14 -34.88 -2.68
N GLY A 203 8.14 -34.77 -3.54
CA GLY A 203 8.07 -33.72 -4.56
C GLY A 203 7.10 -32.59 -4.20
N ASP A 204 6.94 -31.67 -5.15
CA ASP A 204 6.13 -30.47 -5.02
C ASP A 204 4.67 -30.73 -4.63
N ALA A 205 4.09 -31.78 -5.22
CA ALA A 205 2.71 -32.19 -4.96
C ALA A 205 2.50 -32.65 -3.51
N ASP A 206 3.52 -33.25 -2.90
CA ASP A 206 3.47 -33.84 -1.56
C ASP A 206 3.75 -32.81 -0.47
N LEU A 207 4.48 -31.73 -0.78
CA LEU A 207 4.88 -30.70 0.18
C LEU A 207 3.75 -29.72 0.59
N ALA A 208 2.50 -30.00 0.21
CA ALA A 208 1.32 -29.15 0.46
C ALA A 208 1.57 -27.67 0.14
N MET A 209 2.45 -27.39 -0.84
CA MET A 209 2.93 -26.05 -1.13
C MET A 209 1.84 -25.26 -1.85
N ARG A 210 1.12 -24.43 -1.11
CA ARG A 210 0.02 -23.62 -1.64
C ARG A 210 0.45 -22.38 -2.43
N SER A 211 1.76 -22.07 -2.52
CA SER A 211 2.21 -20.91 -3.27
C SER A 211 3.48 -21.16 -4.09
N PRO A 212 3.47 -20.85 -5.40
CA PRO A 212 4.64 -20.97 -6.27
C PRO A 212 5.77 -19.96 -5.92
N ASN A 213 5.56 -19.09 -4.93
CA ASN A 213 6.51 -18.07 -4.50
C ASN A 213 7.40 -18.50 -3.33
N PHE A 214 7.15 -19.68 -2.76
CA PHE A 214 8.06 -20.28 -1.81
C PHE A 214 9.21 -20.96 -2.55
N VAL A 215 10.42 -20.66 -2.08
CA VAL A 215 11.67 -21.25 -2.55
C VAL A 215 12.40 -21.82 -1.36
N TRP A 216 13.23 -22.85 -1.58
CA TRP A 216 14.11 -23.32 -0.52
C TRP A 216 14.92 -22.18 0.04
N ASP A 217 15.04 -22.23 1.35
CA ASP A 217 15.88 -21.30 2.04
C ASP A 217 17.36 -21.73 1.91
N GLU A 218 18.23 -20.82 1.50
CA GLU A 218 19.65 -21.14 1.20
C GLU A 218 20.55 -21.13 2.46
N GLY A 219 19.97 -21.06 3.66
CA GLY A 219 20.73 -20.93 4.91
C GLY A 219 20.15 -21.71 6.09
N GLY A 220 20.99 -22.58 6.66
CA GLY A 220 20.68 -23.39 7.85
C GLY A 220 19.88 -24.65 7.56
N GLU A 221 19.25 -25.19 8.60
CA GLU A 221 18.36 -26.35 8.53
C GLU A 221 17.21 -26.07 7.54
N PHE A 222 17.06 -26.94 6.52
CA PHE A 222 16.06 -26.79 5.45
C PHE A 222 14.83 -27.66 5.65
N CYS A 223 14.92 -28.72 6.46
CA CYS A 223 13.81 -29.57 6.82
C CYS A 223 14.05 -30.22 8.19
N ARG A 224 12.96 -30.66 8.82
CA ARG A 224 12.89 -31.60 9.93
C ARG A 224 12.05 -32.77 9.47
N ALA A 225 12.54 -33.98 9.66
CA ALA A 225 11.83 -35.18 9.21
C ALA A 225 11.70 -36.15 10.39
N LYS A 226 10.49 -36.61 10.63
CA LYS A 226 10.16 -37.52 11.72
C LYS A 226 9.31 -38.66 11.19
N MET A 227 9.68 -39.89 11.50
CA MET A 227 8.88 -41.07 11.15
C MET A 227 8.12 -41.57 12.37
N THR A 228 6.82 -41.81 12.19
CA THR A 228 5.91 -42.24 13.26
C THR A 228 5.01 -43.38 12.78
N GLY A 229 4.81 -44.40 13.62
CA GLY A 229 3.88 -45.51 13.36
C GLY A 229 4.26 -46.78 14.12
N ALA A 230 3.28 -47.62 14.52
CA ALA A 230 3.49 -48.96 15.11
C ALA A 230 4.55 -49.04 16.24
N GLY A 231 4.61 -48.06 17.14
CA GLY A 231 5.59 -48.00 18.24
C GLY A 231 6.92 -47.34 17.87
N PHE A 232 7.03 -46.77 16.68
CA PHE A 232 8.19 -46.07 16.16
C PHE A 232 8.02 -44.55 16.26
N ASP A 233 9.03 -43.87 16.78
CA ASP A 233 9.14 -42.41 16.86
C ASP A 233 10.64 -42.05 16.72
N VAL A 234 11.07 -41.70 15.51
CA VAL A 234 12.49 -41.45 15.20
C VAL A 234 12.66 -40.18 14.38
N ASP A 235 13.62 -39.36 14.79
CA ASP A 235 14.12 -38.22 14.01
C ASP A 235 15.02 -38.74 12.88
N VAL A 236 14.59 -38.48 11.65
CA VAL A 236 15.27 -38.90 10.42
C VAL A 236 15.79 -37.70 9.63
N THR A 237 15.85 -36.52 10.23
CA THR A 237 16.25 -35.26 9.59
C THR A 237 17.62 -35.36 8.92
N GLN A 238 18.56 -36.06 9.53
CA GLN A 238 19.92 -36.27 9.01
C GLN A 238 19.98 -37.06 7.68
N PHE A 239 18.91 -37.77 7.31
CA PHE A 239 18.83 -38.52 6.05
C PHE A 239 18.15 -37.75 4.94
N ALA A 240 17.55 -36.61 5.25
CA ALA A 240 16.95 -35.76 4.25
C ALA A 240 18.05 -35.03 3.48
N LYS A 241 18.07 -35.24 2.17
CA LYS A 241 18.90 -34.54 1.22
C LYS A 241 18.03 -33.77 0.25
N ARG A 242 18.40 -32.53 -0.03
CA ARG A 242 17.82 -31.79 -1.13
C ARG A 242 18.43 -32.31 -2.44
N VAL A 243 17.58 -32.80 -3.34
CA VAL A 243 18.01 -33.35 -4.64
C VAL A 243 17.51 -32.53 -5.83
N GLY A 244 16.62 -31.57 -5.59
CA GLY A 244 16.09 -30.70 -6.63
C GLY A 244 15.63 -29.35 -6.10
N ASP A 245 15.00 -28.57 -6.98
CA ASP A 245 14.54 -27.21 -6.66
C ASP A 245 13.31 -27.18 -5.77
N ARG A 246 12.59 -28.30 -5.63
CA ARG A 246 11.48 -28.54 -4.67
C ARG A 246 11.34 -30.02 -4.33
N GLU A 247 12.47 -30.71 -4.26
CA GLU A 247 12.52 -32.15 -4.02
C GLU A 247 13.45 -32.49 -2.86
N ILE A 248 12.92 -33.29 -1.93
CA ILE A 248 13.68 -33.90 -0.84
C ILE A 248 13.77 -35.40 -1.12
N ARG A 249 14.96 -35.98 -0.96
CA ARG A 249 15.16 -37.42 -0.90
C ARG A 249 15.56 -37.83 0.50
N LEU A 250 14.90 -38.83 1.05
CA LEU A 250 15.39 -39.52 2.24
C LEU A 250 16.31 -40.66 1.82
N GLU A 251 17.54 -40.68 2.34
CA GLU A 251 18.53 -41.72 2.06
C GLU A 251 19.02 -42.33 3.37
N PHE A 252 18.54 -43.53 3.69
CA PHE A 252 18.91 -44.23 4.91
C PHE A 252 20.13 -45.14 4.65
N PRO A 253 21.22 -45.00 5.41
CA PRO A 253 22.35 -45.91 5.28
C PRO A 253 21.97 -47.29 5.79
N GLU A 254 22.50 -48.35 5.16
CA GLU A 254 22.19 -49.73 5.51
C GLU A 254 22.53 -50.07 6.97
N HIS A 255 23.54 -49.39 7.53
CA HIS A 255 24.03 -49.60 8.89
C HIS A 255 23.44 -48.64 9.94
N ALA A 256 22.47 -47.79 9.58
CA ALA A 256 21.80 -46.97 10.60
C ALA A 256 21.02 -47.86 11.58
N PRO A 257 21.02 -47.52 12.89
CA PRO A 257 20.53 -48.40 13.96
C PRO A 257 19.04 -48.77 13.87
N TYR A 258 18.26 -48.04 13.07
CA TYR A 258 16.82 -48.26 12.84
C TYR A 258 16.48 -48.76 11.44
N THR A 259 17.45 -48.90 10.54
CA THR A 259 17.18 -49.27 9.13
C THR A 259 16.47 -50.61 9.02
N GLN A 260 16.86 -51.60 9.81
CA GLN A 260 16.21 -52.91 9.80
C GLN A 260 14.78 -52.85 10.37
N ALA A 261 14.58 -52.13 11.48
CA ALA A 261 13.26 -51.95 12.06
C ALA A 261 12.30 -51.21 11.11
N LEU A 262 12.78 -50.18 10.42
CA LEU A 262 11.99 -49.48 9.39
C LEU A 262 11.62 -50.41 8.22
N LYS A 263 12.55 -51.24 7.73
CA LYS A 263 12.27 -52.23 6.67
C LYS A 263 11.16 -53.20 7.11
N ASP A 264 11.18 -53.64 8.35
CA ASP A 264 10.18 -54.57 8.87
C ASP A 264 8.82 -53.90 9.10
N GLU A 265 8.79 -52.63 9.49
CA GLU A 265 7.55 -51.84 9.56
C GLU A 265 6.94 -51.57 8.18
N PHE A 266 7.74 -51.25 7.16
CA PHE A 266 7.24 -51.07 5.80
C PHE A 266 6.57 -52.33 5.22
N LYS A 267 6.94 -53.53 5.69
CA LYS A 267 6.26 -54.80 5.32
C LYS A 267 4.85 -54.90 5.90
N LYS A 268 4.57 -54.21 7.01
CA LYS A 268 3.26 -54.22 7.68
C LYS A 268 2.28 -53.22 7.07
N GLY A 269 2.78 -52.22 6.33
CA GLY A 269 1.97 -51.21 5.68
C GLY A 269 2.70 -49.86 5.57
N PRO A 270 2.00 -48.80 5.11
CA PRO A 270 2.59 -47.47 5.03
C PRO A 270 2.91 -46.92 6.43
N VAL A 271 4.12 -46.39 6.59
CA VAL A 271 4.56 -45.65 7.78
C VAL A 271 4.30 -44.16 7.53
N THR A 272 3.92 -43.43 8.58
CA THR A 272 3.67 -42.00 8.47
C THR A 272 4.98 -41.23 8.57
N LEU A 273 5.32 -40.50 7.51
CA LEU A 273 6.43 -39.56 7.48
C LEU A 273 5.90 -38.14 7.70
N LYS A 274 6.27 -37.53 8.83
CA LYS A 274 5.99 -36.14 9.15
C LYS A 274 7.18 -35.29 8.78
N ILE A 275 7.03 -34.42 7.79
CA ILE A 275 8.10 -33.54 7.32
C ILE A 275 7.69 -32.11 7.59
N ASN A 276 8.55 -31.37 8.26
CA ASN A 276 8.42 -29.94 8.40
C ASN A 276 9.51 -29.27 7.58
N VAL A 277 9.11 -28.56 6.53
CA VAL A 277 10.03 -27.96 5.58
C VAL A 277 10.10 -26.45 5.75
N ARG A 278 11.32 -25.93 5.74
CA ARG A 278 11.57 -24.48 5.83
C ARG A 278 11.66 -23.87 4.44
N PHE A 279 10.77 -22.91 4.20
CA PHE A 279 10.74 -22.14 2.96
C PHE A 279 11.04 -20.66 3.21
N GLY A 280 11.76 -20.06 2.27
CA GLY A 280 12.01 -18.62 2.21
C GLY A 280 11.09 -17.93 1.20
N LYS A 281 10.72 -16.69 1.51
CA LYS A 281 10.05 -15.74 0.62
C LYS A 281 10.87 -14.45 0.57
N TYR A 282 11.14 -13.97 -0.64
CA TYR A 282 11.99 -12.80 -0.92
C TYR A 282 11.18 -11.66 -1.57
N PRO A 283 10.34 -10.94 -0.81
CA PRO A 283 9.46 -9.91 -1.36
C PRO A 283 10.23 -8.68 -1.85
N ASN A 284 9.59 -7.92 -2.75
CA ASN A 284 10.08 -6.61 -3.19
C ASN A 284 9.97 -5.55 -2.07
N GLY A 285 8.95 -5.67 -1.22
CA GLY A 285 8.68 -4.79 -0.10
C GLY A 285 7.30 -5.03 0.48
N PHE A 286 6.95 -4.26 1.50
CA PHE A 286 5.65 -4.29 2.19
C PHE A 286 5.50 -3.02 3.04
N ALA A 287 4.27 -2.68 3.42
CA ALA A 287 3.98 -1.73 4.49
C ALA A 287 3.93 -2.41 5.86
N ILE A 288 4.47 -1.75 6.88
CA ILE A 288 4.14 -2.02 8.27
C ILE A 288 3.01 -1.08 8.62
N GLU A 289 1.80 -1.60 8.43
CA GLU A 289 0.56 -0.90 8.64
C GLU A 289 0.56 -0.18 10.00
N SER A 290 0.59 -0.88 11.13
CA SER A 290 0.51 -0.28 12.48
C SER A 290 1.54 0.81 12.82
N GLU A 291 2.58 0.95 12.00
CA GLU A 291 3.70 1.84 12.28
C GLU A 291 3.88 2.92 11.22
N GLY A 292 3.19 2.89 10.07
CA GLY A 292 3.31 3.86 8.99
C GLY A 292 4.70 3.89 8.32
N PHE A 293 5.25 2.72 7.99
CA PHE A 293 6.53 2.55 7.28
C PHE A 293 6.38 1.63 6.08
N ILE A 294 7.17 1.88 5.04
CA ILE A 294 7.32 1.05 3.86
C ILE A 294 8.74 0.49 3.89
N VAL A 295 8.91 -0.81 3.69
CA VAL A 295 10.24 -1.42 3.56
C VAL A 295 10.37 -1.96 2.15
N ILE A 296 11.51 -1.69 1.51
CA ILE A 296 11.79 -2.10 0.12
C ILE A 296 13.14 -2.80 0.09
N ALA A 297 13.19 -3.98 -0.54
CA ALA A 297 14.43 -4.70 -0.80
C ALA A 297 15.12 -4.14 -2.05
N ASN A 298 16.44 -3.98 -1.96
CA ASN A 298 17.28 -3.54 -3.06
C ASN A 298 17.77 -4.70 -3.92
N ARG A 299 17.86 -5.91 -3.36
CA ARG A 299 18.33 -7.12 -4.05
C ARG A 299 17.36 -8.28 -3.93
N GLY A 300 17.40 -9.14 -4.94
CA GLY A 300 16.66 -10.40 -4.98
C GLY A 300 17.33 -11.50 -4.16
N ARG A 301 16.76 -12.70 -4.22
CA ARG A 301 17.29 -13.92 -3.59
C ARG A 301 18.80 -14.09 -3.85
N THR A 302 19.17 -14.10 -5.13
CA THR A 302 20.53 -14.34 -5.63
C THR A 302 21.52 -13.20 -5.37
N GLY A 303 21.10 -12.10 -4.74
CA GLY A 303 21.95 -10.93 -4.52
C GLY A 303 22.07 -9.99 -5.73
N GLY A 304 21.43 -10.30 -6.86
CA GLY A 304 21.32 -9.34 -7.95
C GLY A 304 20.46 -8.12 -7.56
N PRO A 305 20.75 -6.92 -8.07
CA PRO A 305 19.92 -5.73 -7.84
C PRO A 305 18.50 -5.97 -8.39
N LYS A 306 17.49 -5.54 -7.63
CA LYS A 306 16.12 -5.50 -8.12
C LYS A 306 15.97 -4.34 -9.12
N PRO A 307 15.26 -4.54 -10.24
CA PRO A 307 15.00 -3.46 -11.18
C PRO A 307 14.28 -2.29 -10.49
N VAL A 308 14.49 -1.07 -11.01
CA VAL A 308 13.94 0.17 -10.42
C VAL A 308 12.41 0.19 -10.46
N GLY A 309 11.81 -0.21 -11.59
CA GLY A 309 10.35 -0.22 -11.79
C GLY A 309 9.56 -0.99 -10.71
N PRO A 310 9.90 -2.26 -10.40
CA PRO A 310 9.29 -3.01 -9.30
C PRO A 310 9.36 -2.30 -7.95
N ARG A 311 10.48 -1.62 -7.64
CA ARG A 311 10.65 -0.89 -6.37
C ARG A 311 9.74 0.34 -6.31
N GLN A 312 9.62 1.07 -7.42
CA GLN A 312 8.67 2.18 -7.55
C GLN A 312 7.22 1.71 -7.48
N GLY A 313 6.87 0.62 -8.16
CA GLY A 313 5.55 0.00 -8.09
C GLY A 313 5.18 -0.46 -6.68
N THR A 314 6.14 -1.04 -5.93
CA THR A 314 5.96 -1.31 -4.50
C THR A 314 5.69 -0.02 -3.75
N MET A 315 6.49 1.02 -3.93
CA MET A 315 6.29 2.28 -3.21
C MET A 315 4.91 2.90 -3.50
N ILE A 316 4.48 2.95 -4.76
CA ILE A 316 3.15 3.44 -5.15
C ILE A 316 2.04 2.58 -4.54
N HIS A 317 2.18 1.26 -4.52
CA HIS A 317 1.20 0.35 -3.93
C HIS A 317 1.07 0.55 -2.42
N GLU A 318 2.19 0.54 -1.70
CA GLU A 318 2.18 0.69 -0.25
C GLU A 318 1.72 2.11 0.16
N MET A 319 2.08 3.13 -0.64
CA MET A 319 1.50 4.47 -0.50
C MET A 319 0.01 4.48 -0.82
N GLY A 320 -0.46 3.70 -1.78
CA GLY A 320 -1.89 3.51 -2.08
C GLY A 320 -2.68 3.02 -0.87
N HIS A 321 -2.12 2.11 -0.07
CA HIS A 321 -2.72 1.72 1.22
C HIS A 321 -2.88 2.90 2.18
N GLY A 322 -1.88 3.78 2.21
CA GLY A 322 -1.92 5.07 2.90
C GLY A 322 -2.95 6.06 2.35
N PHE A 323 -3.65 5.78 1.25
CA PHE A 323 -4.78 6.56 0.72
C PHE A 323 -6.13 5.88 0.97
N GLY A 324 -6.16 4.81 1.78
CA GLY A 324 -7.38 4.09 2.14
C GLY A 324 -7.76 2.98 1.16
N LEU A 325 -6.91 2.70 0.16
CA LEU A 325 -7.05 1.47 -0.61
C LEU A 325 -6.77 0.30 0.36
N VAL A 326 -7.69 -0.67 0.45
CA VAL A 326 -7.51 -1.96 1.15
C VAL A 326 -7.66 -1.97 2.69
N ARG A 327 -7.87 -0.84 3.38
CA ARG A 327 -7.97 -0.88 4.86
C ARG A 327 -9.12 -1.78 5.38
N PRO A 328 -8.83 -2.79 6.24
CA PRO A 328 -9.86 -3.68 6.78
C PRO A 328 -10.71 -3.10 7.93
N ALA A 329 -10.46 -1.87 8.38
CA ALA A 329 -10.93 -1.41 9.69
C ALA A 329 -11.74 -0.10 9.72
N TYR A 330 -12.10 0.48 8.58
CA TYR A 330 -13.06 1.58 8.55
C TYR A 330 -13.99 1.41 7.36
N ASP A 331 -15.28 1.29 7.68
CA ASP A 331 -16.46 1.35 6.82
C ASP A 331 -16.20 0.84 5.40
N HIS A 332 -16.36 -0.48 5.22
CA HIS A 332 -16.39 -1.06 3.89
C HIS A 332 -17.44 -0.32 3.07
N TYR A 333 -17.09 0.32 1.97
CA TYR A 333 -18.07 0.96 1.10
C TYR A 333 -18.25 0.12 -0.16
N GLU A 334 -19.48 -0.20 -0.53
CA GLU A 334 -19.74 -0.75 -1.87
C GLU A 334 -19.29 0.27 -2.92
N VAL A 335 -18.41 -0.15 -3.84
CA VAL A 335 -17.81 0.75 -4.85
C VAL A 335 -18.86 1.34 -5.81
N ALA A 336 -20.00 0.66 -5.96
CA ALA A 336 -21.12 1.13 -6.78
C ALA A 336 -21.90 2.27 -6.11
N ASP A 337 -22.19 2.14 -4.80
CA ASP A 337 -23.22 2.96 -4.14
C ASP A 337 -22.73 3.69 -2.87
N ALA A 338 -21.45 3.54 -2.52
CA ALA A 338 -20.83 4.12 -1.33
C ALA A 338 -21.61 3.83 -0.01
N LYS A 339 -22.26 2.67 0.09
CA LYS A 339 -22.94 2.23 1.32
C LYS A 339 -22.02 1.40 2.21
N PRO A 340 -22.05 1.57 3.54
CA PRO A 340 -21.33 0.73 4.49
C PRO A 340 -21.75 -0.75 4.35
N VAL A 341 -20.79 -1.65 4.16
CA VAL A 341 -20.98 -3.11 4.19
C VAL A 341 -20.69 -3.58 5.62
N ALA A 342 -21.63 -4.28 6.23
CA ALA A 342 -21.64 -4.55 7.67
C ALA A 342 -20.50 -5.45 8.18
N SER A 343 -19.83 -6.22 7.31
CA SER A 343 -18.71 -7.10 7.69
C SER A 343 -17.79 -7.41 6.50
N PRO A 344 -16.46 -7.43 6.67
CA PRO A 344 -15.57 -7.99 5.66
C PRO A 344 -15.77 -9.52 5.58
N PRO A 345 -15.93 -10.12 4.40
CA PRO A 345 -15.91 -11.57 4.33
C PRO A 345 -14.49 -12.08 4.64
N PRO A 346 -14.39 -13.20 5.36
CA PRO A 346 -13.11 -13.79 5.71
C PRO A 346 -12.40 -14.25 4.43
N ASN A 347 -11.14 -13.82 4.27
CA ASN A 347 -10.14 -14.44 3.39
C ASN A 347 -10.12 -14.16 1.87
N ASN A 348 -10.80 -13.14 1.35
CA ASN A 348 -10.52 -12.73 -0.03
C ASN A 348 -9.22 -11.90 -0.08
N LEU A 349 -8.14 -12.44 -0.67
CA LEU A 349 -6.92 -11.66 -0.94
C LEU A 349 -7.13 -10.56 -1.98
N TYR A 350 -8.19 -10.68 -2.79
CA TYR A 350 -8.47 -9.84 -3.94
C TYR A 350 -9.94 -9.46 -3.99
N TYR A 351 -10.25 -8.18 -4.23
CA TYR A 351 -11.61 -7.74 -4.50
C TYR A 351 -11.82 -7.46 -5.98
N ASP A 352 -13.00 -7.82 -6.48
CA ASP A 352 -13.51 -7.22 -7.72
C ASP A 352 -14.42 -6.03 -7.47
N ARG A 353 -15.22 -6.11 -6.40
CA ARG A 353 -16.19 -5.10 -5.98
C ARG A 353 -16.55 -5.31 -4.50
N GLY A 354 -15.65 -4.90 -3.59
CA GLY A 354 -16.03 -4.68 -2.18
C GLY A 354 -15.61 -5.74 -1.15
N SER A 355 -14.93 -6.83 -1.53
CA SER A 355 -14.37 -7.73 -0.52
C SER A 355 -13.06 -8.41 -0.90
N GLY A 356 -11.99 -7.90 -0.32
CA GLY A 356 -10.67 -8.51 -0.29
C GLY A 356 -9.55 -7.50 -0.12
N GLY A 357 -8.33 -8.00 0.13
CA GLY A 357 -7.19 -7.17 0.50
C GLY A 357 -6.47 -6.45 -0.65
N HIS A 358 -6.78 -6.65 -1.94
CA HIS A 358 -6.02 -6.03 -3.05
C HIS A 358 -6.86 -5.94 -4.34
N CYS A 359 -6.50 -5.03 -5.25
CA CYS A 359 -7.27 -4.81 -6.48
C CYS A 359 -7.01 -5.92 -7.51
N ARG A 360 -8.05 -6.60 -8.02
CA ARG A 360 -7.89 -7.65 -9.06
C ARG A 360 -7.89 -7.17 -10.50
N HIS A 361 -7.96 -5.85 -10.74
CA HIS A 361 -8.16 -5.30 -12.07
C HIS A 361 -7.12 -5.79 -13.09
N GLY A 362 -7.60 -6.32 -14.20
CA GLY A 362 -6.77 -6.87 -15.28
C GLY A 362 -6.09 -8.21 -14.96
N ALA A 363 -6.34 -8.80 -13.79
CA ALA A 363 -5.76 -10.08 -13.44
C ALA A 363 -6.52 -11.23 -14.13
N GLY A 364 -5.77 -12.19 -14.68
CA GLY A 364 -6.30 -13.45 -15.17
C GLY A 364 -6.36 -14.52 -14.07
N GLY A 365 -7.06 -15.63 -14.35
CA GLY A 365 -7.22 -16.76 -13.44
C GLY A 365 -8.42 -16.61 -12.49
N THR A 366 -8.51 -17.52 -11.51
CA THR A 366 -9.59 -17.57 -10.51
C THR A 366 -9.01 -17.49 -9.10
N ALA A 367 -9.83 -17.05 -8.13
CA ALA A 367 -9.42 -17.02 -6.73
C ALA A 367 -8.98 -18.42 -6.25
N PRO A 368 -7.91 -18.54 -5.44
CA PRO A 368 -7.03 -17.47 -4.93
C PRO A 368 -5.83 -17.14 -5.84
N ASN A 369 -5.75 -17.73 -7.04
CA ASN A 369 -4.57 -17.79 -7.90
C ASN A 369 -4.57 -16.76 -9.04
N TYR A 370 -5.02 -15.53 -8.75
CA TYR A 370 -4.95 -14.45 -9.74
C TYR A 370 -3.50 -14.15 -10.14
N LYS A 371 -3.28 -13.79 -11.42
CA LYS A 371 -1.96 -13.45 -11.96
C LYS A 371 -2.05 -12.26 -12.93
N LYS A 372 -0.95 -11.54 -13.12
CA LYS A 372 -0.79 -10.50 -14.16
C LYS A 372 -1.79 -9.34 -14.06
N GLY A 373 -2.08 -8.88 -12.84
CA GLY A 373 -2.93 -7.70 -12.65
C GLY A 373 -2.31 -6.45 -13.30
N GLN A 374 -3.18 -5.56 -13.78
CA GLN A 374 -2.78 -4.33 -14.48
C GLN A 374 -2.79 -3.09 -13.57
N CYS A 375 -3.41 -3.18 -12.40
CA CYS A 375 -3.39 -2.13 -11.39
C CYS A 375 -2.17 -2.27 -10.48
N VAL A 376 -1.55 -1.14 -10.11
CA VAL A 376 -0.48 -1.10 -9.10
C VAL A 376 -0.93 -1.69 -7.76
N MET A 377 -2.23 -1.62 -7.43
CA MET A 377 -2.80 -2.21 -6.21
C MET A 377 -3.02 -3.74 -6.27
N PHE A 378 -2.58 -4.41 -7.33
CA PHE A 378 -2.59 -5.87 -7.41
C PHE A 378 -1.48 -6.49 -6.55
N HIS A 379 -1.82 -7.52 -5.76
CA HIS A 379 -0.88 -8.19 -4.87
C HIS A 379 0.03 -9.19 -5.59
N GLU A 380 1.07 -8.69 -6.24
CA GLU A 380 2.22 -9.52 -6.59
C GLU A 380 3.43 -9.04 -5.81
N GLY A 381 3.82 -9.78 -4.76
CA GLY A 381 4.95 -9.43 -3.89
C GLY A 381 6.33 -9.64 -4.53
N HIS A 382 6.41 -10.23 -5.72
CA HIS A 382 7.67 -10.75 -6.31
C HIS A 382 7.92 -10.40 -7.77
N SER A 383 6.92 -9.93 -8.53
CA SER A 383 7.01 -9.68 -9.98
C SER A 383 7.26 -8.20 -10.29
N ALA A 384 7.38 -7.89 -11.59
CA ALA A 384 7.32 -6.53 -12.11
C ALA A 384 5.90 -5.97 -11.94
N ARG A 385 5.64 -5.41 -10.76
CA ARG A 385 4.37 -4.77 -10.43
C ARG A 385 4.11 -3.59 -11.39
N PRO A 386 2.86 -3.38 -11.86
CA PRO A 386 2.49 -2.16 -12.56
C PRO A 386 2.79 -0.92 -11.71
N HIS A 387 2.91 0.25 -12.35
CA HIS A 387 3.18 1.53 -11.68
C HIS A 387 2.01 2.52 -11.79
N THR A 388 0.83 2.06 -12.22
CA THR A 388 -0.35 2.90 -12.46
C THR A 388 -1.57 2.38 -11.74
N PHE A 389 -2.38 3.29 -11.19
CA PHE A 389 -3.71 2.94 -10.66
C PHE A 389 -4.67 2.66 -11.82
N CYS A 390 -5.54 1.65 -11.67
CA CYS A 390 -6.69 1.51 -12.55
C CYS A 390 -7.72 2.63 -12.28
N PRO A 391 -8.69 2.88 -13.18
CA PRO A 391 -9.68 3.95 -13.02
C PRO A 391 -10.40 3.96 -11.66
N GLU A 392 -10.72 2.79 -11.12
CA GLU A 392 -11.41 2.69 -9.81
C GLU A 392 -10.49 3.04 -8.63
N CYS A 393 -9.24 2.55 -8.63
CA CYS A 393 -8.29 2.92 -7.59
C CYS A 393 -7.92 4.41 -7.69
N ALA A 394 -7.82 4.95 -8.90
CA ALA A 394 -7.57 6.36 -9.15
C ALA A 394 -8.65 7.26 -8.53
N LYS A 395 -9.93 6.90 -8.62
CA LYS A 395 -11.04 7.63 -7.94
C LYS A 395 -10.83 7.69 -6.42
N ILE A 396 -10.43 6.59 -5.80
CA ILE A 396 -10.18 6.51 -4.35
C ILE A 396 -8.99 7.40 -3.99
N VAL A 397 -7.87 7.28 -4.73
CA VAL A 397 -6.70 8.13 -4.53
C VAL A 397 -7.06 9.60 -4.71
N LYS A 398 -7.87 9.97 -5.71
CA LYS A 398 -8.35 11.34 -5.96
C LYS A 398 -9.13 11.91 -4.77
N ARG A 399 -10.04 11.15 -4.16
CA ARG A 399 -10.92 11.64 -3.08
C ARG A 399 -10.35 11.54 -1.67
N ALA A 400 -9.23 10.85 -1.46
CA ALA A 400 -8.69 10.63 -0.11
C ALA A 400 -8.44 11.96 0.63
N ASN A 401 -9.05 12.09 1.81
CA ASN A 401 -8.80 13.21 2.72
C ASN A 401 -7.51 12.98 3.49
N LEU A 402 -6.53 13.88 3.29
CA LEU A 402 -5.22 13.82 3.94
C LEU A 402 -5.05 14.87 5.06
N ALA A 403 -6.07 15.71 5.32
CA ALA A 403 -5.98 16.91 6.17
C ALA A 403 -6.12 16.64 7.69
N ALA A 404 -6.61 15.46 8.09
CA ALA A 404 -6.77 15.11 9.49
C ALA A 404 -5.67 14.14 9.97
N ALA A 405 -5.66 13.82 11.27
CA ALA A 405 -5.00 12.66 11.87
C ALA A 405 -5.44 11.28 11.28
N ARG A 406 -5.99 11.31 10.07
CA ARG A 406 -6.67 10.26 9.32
C ARG A 406 -5.89 9.85 8.08
N MET A 407 -4.74 10.46 7.74
CA MET A 407 -3.85 9.89 6.72
C MET A 407 -3.65 8.43 7.12
N PRO A 408 -4.20 7.49 6.34
CA PRO A 408 -4.28 6.12 6.78
C PRO A 408 -2.93 5.41 6.64
N TRP A 409 -1.82 6.03 7.04
CA TRP A 409 -0.71 5.28 7.60
C TRP A 409 -1.21 4.78 8.95
N PRO A 410 -1.42 3.47 9.14
CA PRO A 410 -1.98 3.02 10.40
C PRO A 410 -1.05 3.47 11.53
N SER A 411 -1.61 4.31 12.38
CA SER A 411 -0.93 4.87 13.52
C SER A 411 -1.84 4.65 14.68
N THR A 412 -1.25 4.03 15.69
CA THR A 412 -1.77 3.61 17.00
C THR A 412 -2.70 2.41 16.96
#